data_AF-A0A3R6ZJ47-F1
#
_entry.id   AF-A0A3R6ZJ47-F1
#
_cell.length_a   1.000
_cell.length_b   1.000
_cell.length_c   1.000
_cell.angle_alpha   90.00
_cell.angle_beta   90.00
_cell.angle_gamma   90.00
#
_symmetry.space_group_name_H-M   'P 1'
#
loop_
_entity.id
_entity.type
_entity.pdbx_description
1 polymer ?
#
loop_
_entity_poly.entity_id
_entity_poly.type
_entity_poly.pdbx_seq_one_letter_code
_entity_poly.pdbx_strand_id
1 'polypeptide(L)'
;MSDEHHNEPREVGYNKTHKDTFKEWTSKDSNSIFSGLTQADLFFFAMALGHHRKKHSEVKNKANDVPVSALNEAQKWGVLATAIDAKEDLLVLKDEKKIYLSAEEYAEEGIKILKSHIEKQGLNYPKYLEAELRELIGDES
;
A
#
# COMPACT_ATOMS: atom_id res chain seq x y z
N MET A 1 -14.24 -16.24 15.69
CA MET A 1 -15.33 -15.26 15.61
C MET A 1 -15.32 -14.75 14.19
N SER A 2 -16.46 -14.71 13.51
CA SER A 2 -16.51 -14.17 12.15
C SER A 2 -16.55 -12.65 12.28
N ASP A 3 -15.40 -12.01 12.13
CA ASP A 3 -15.30 -10.56 11.99
C ASP A 3 -15.87 -10.19 10.61
N GLU A 4 -17.20 -10.09 10.54
CA GLU A 4 -17.89 -9.70 9.31
C GLU A 4 -17.70 -8.20 9.07
N HIS A 5 -16.76 -7.88 8.18
CA HIS A 5 -16.61 -6.54 7.63
C HIS A 5 -17.82 -6.21 6.74
N HIS A 6 -18.75 -5.39 7.24
CA HIS A 6 -20.04 -5.16 6.59
C HIS A 6 -20.02 -4.03 5.54
N ASN A 7 -18.98 -3.19 5.48
CA ASN A 7 -18.99 -1.97 4.66
C ASN A 7 -17.73 -1.77 3.79
N GLU A 8 -16.91 -2.81 3.60
CA GLU A 8 -15.76 -2.75 2.70
C GLU A 8 -16.18 -2.43 1.26
N PRO A 9 -15.45 -1.58 0.54
CA PRO A 9 -15.61 -1.51 -0.90
C PRO A 9 -15.23 -2.85 -1.53
N ARG A 10 -15.80 -3.16 -2.70
CA ARG A 10 -15.45 -4.40 -3.42
C ARG A 10 -13.99 -4.41 -3.85
N GLU A 11 -13.53 -3.26 -4.32
CA GLU A 11 -12.23 -3.06 -4.92
C GLU A 11 -11.65 -1.75 -4.41
N VAL A 12 -10.34 -1.76 -4.22
CA VAL A 12 -9.51 -0.58 -4.04
C VAL A 12 -8.55 -0.43 -5.20
N GLY A 13 -7.90 0.71 -5.29
CA GLY A 13 -6.76 0.84 -6.18
C GLY A 13 -6.17 2.22 -6.25
N TYR A 14 -5.40 2.41 -7.31
CA TYR A 14 -4.53 3.56 -7.54
C TYR A 14 -4.77 4.12 -8.95
N ASN A 15 -4.07 5.17 -9.32
CA ASN A 15 -4.24 5.77 -10.64
C ASN A 15 -3.91 4.75 -11.76
N LYS A 16 -4.78 4.66 -12.78
CA LYS A 16 -4.61 3.78 -13.95
C LYS A 16 -3.24 3.91 -14.62
N THR A 17 -2.59 5.08 -14.54
CA THR A 17 -1.26 5.29 -15.13
C THR A 17 -0.17 4.39 -14.55
N HIS A 18 -0.36 3.86 -13.34
CA HIS A 18 0.62 2.99 -12.68
C HIS A 18 0.44 1.51 -13.05
N LYS A 19 -0.63 1.16 -13.76
CA LYS A 19 -1.02 -0.24 -14.04
C LYS A 19 0.07 -1.02 -14.78
N ASP A 20 0.66 -0.42 -15.81
CA ASP A 20 1.70 -1.08 -16.62
C ASP A 20 2.98 -1.27 -15.81
N THR A 21 3.40 -0.26 -15.05
CA THR A 21 4.54 -0.33 -14.14
C THR A 21 4.37 -1.44 -13.11
N PHE A 22 3.18 -1.60 -12.55
CA PHE A 22 2.88 -2.64 -11.58
C PHE A 22 2.99 -4.03 -12.18
N LYS A 23 2.41 -4.23 -13.36
CA LYS A 23 2.49 -5.50 -14.09
C LYS A 23 3.94 -5.88 -14.38
N GLU A 24 4.77 -4.90 -14.72
CA GLU A 24 6.21 -5.09 -14.95
C GLU A 24 6.95 -5.48 -13.64
N TRP A 25 6.66 -4.81 -12.53
CA TRP A 25 7.31 -5.09 -11.25
C TRP A 25 6.92 -6.44 -10.64
N THR A 26 5.67 -6.88 -10.82
CA THR A 26 5.19 -8.15 -10.26
C THR A 26 5.44 -9.34 -11.18
N SER A 27 5.88 -9.12 -12.43
CA SER A 27 6.19 -10.20 -13.36
C SER A 27 7.25 -11.13 -12.78
N LYS A 28 7.11 -12.45 -12.97
CA LYS A 28 8.06 -13.45 -12.43
C LYS A 28 9.47 -13.29 -12.98
N ASP A 29 9.59 -12.77 -14.20
CA ASP A 29 10.88 -12.52 -14.86
C ASP A 29 11.44 -11.12 -14.55
N SER A 30 10.78 -10.38 -13.64
CA SER A 30 11.21 -9.04 -13.23
C SER A 30 12.40 -9.12 -12.27
N ASN A 31 13.34 -8.19 -12.43
CA ASN A 31 14.43 -7.95 -11.46
C ASN A 31 13.99 -7.03 -10.30
N SER A 32 12.69 -6.75 -10.18
CA SER A 32 12.11 -5.96 -9.10
C SER A 32 12.04 -6.75 -7.79
N ILE A 33 12.09 -6.03 -6.67
CA ILE A 33 11.83 -6.58 -5.32
C ILE A 33 10.40 -7.10 -5.15
N PHE A 34 9.50 -6.71 -6.06
CA PHE A 34 8.11 -7.12 -6.07
C PHE A 34 7.85 -8.32 -7.00
N SER A 35 8.90 -8.93 -7.57
CA SER A 35 8.77 -10.08 -8.46
C SER A 35 8.03 -11.23 -7.77
N GLY A 36 6.97 -11.72 -8.42
CA GLY A 36 6.13 -12.80 -7.89
C GLY A 36 5.11 -12.39 -6.83
N LEU A 37 5.07 -11.12 -6.41
CA LEU A 37 4.03 -10.61 -5.52
C LEU A 37 2.72 -10.31 -6.25
N THR A 38 1.63 -10.22 -5.50
CA THR A 38 0.32 -9.86 -6.06
C THR A 38 0.15 -8.33 -6.11
N GLN A 39 -0.83 -7.88 -6.90
CA GLN A 39 -1.23 -6.46 -6.88
C GLN A 39 -1.74 -6.01 -5.50
N ALA A 40 -2.35 -6.93 -4.72
CA ALA A 40 -2.80 -6.65 -3.37
C ALA A 40 -1.62 -6.42 -2.41
N ASP A 41 -0.57 -7.23 -2.52
CA ASP A 41 0.66 -7.05 -1.73
C ASP A 41 1.34 -5.71 -2.06
N LEU A 42 1.44 -5.38 -3.35
CA LEU A 42 2.05 -4.13 -3.79
C LEU A 42 1.21 -2.91 -3.38
N PHE A 43 -0.12 -3.00 -3.44
CA PHE A 43 -1.02 -1.99 -2.91
C PHE A 43 -0.80 -1.77 -1.42
N PHE A 44 -0.80 -2.85 -0.63
CA PHE A 44 -0.61 -2.78 0.81
C PHE A 44 0.77 -2.20 1.16
N PHE A 45 1.81 -2.61 0.44
CA PHE A 45 3.16 -2.08 0.62
C PHE A 45 3.23 -0.58 0.33
N ALA A 46 2.68 -0.14 -0.80
CA ALA A 46 2.66 1.26 -1.17
C ALA A 46 1.85 2.09 -0.16
N MET A 47 0.70 1.59 0.29
CA MET A 47 -0.10 2.23 1.33
C MET A 47 0.72 2.42 2.61
N ALA A 48 1.38 1.37 3.10
CA ALA A 48 2.20 1.44 4.30
C ALA A 48 3.33 2.47 4.16
N LEU A 49 3.98 2.53 2.99
CA LEU A 49 5.03 3.50 2.71
C LEU A 49 4.51 4.95 2.69
N GLY A 50 3.38 5.20 2.02
CA GLY A 50 2.74 6.52 1.98
C GLY A 50 2.35 6.99 3.38
N HIS A 51 1.72 6.11 4.15
CA HIS A 51 1.34 6.37 5.54
C HIS A 51 2.56 6.66 6.42
N HIS A 52 3.59 5.81 6.36
CA HIS A 52 4.82 6.00 7.13
C HIS A 52 5.49 7.36 6.84
N ARG A 53 5.52 7.75 5.56
CA ARG A 53 6.06 9.06 5.15
C ARG A 53 5.10 10.22 5.39
N LYS A 54 3.90 9.97 5.92
CA LYS A 54 2.81 10.93 6.13
C LYS A 54 2.44 11.70 4.86
N LYS A 55 2.46 11.02 3.72
CA LYS A 55 2.13 11.60 2.42
C LYS A 55 0.99 10.82 1.77
N HIS A 56 0.00 11.56 1.29
CA HIS A 56 -1.14 11.01 0.57
C HIS A 56 -1.51 11.94 -0.58
N SER A 57 -2.09 11.38 -1.63
CA SER A 57 -2.51 12.11 -2.82
C SER A 57 -3.85 11.60 -3.31
N GLU A 58 -4.69 12.51 -3.79
CA GLU A 58 -5.95 12.16 -4.42
C GLU A 58 -5.73 11.21 -5.61
N VAL A 59 -6.50 10.12 -5.64
CA VAL A 59 -6.45 9.12 -6.71
C VAL A 59 -7.30 9.58 -7.91
N LYS A 60 -6.64 10.16 -8.90
CA LYS A 60 -7.28 10.53 -10.17
C LYS A 60 -7.36 9.31 -11.10
N ASN A 61 -8.48 9.17 -11.83
CA ASN A 61 -8.69 8.09 -12.81
C ASN A 61 -8.36 6.70 -12.26
N LYS A 62 -8.97 6.34 -11.12
CA LYS A 62 -8.72 5.10 -10.39
C LYS A 62 -8.89 3.84 -11.26
N ALA A 63 -7.93 2.93 -11.15
CA ALA A 63 -8.04 1.54 -11.56
C ALA A 63 -8.60 0.74 -10.38
N ASN A 64 -9.78 0.14 -10.54
CA ASN A 64 -10.36 -0.74 -9.51
C ASN A 64 -9.85 -2.17 -9.69
N ASP A 65 -8.54 -2.35 -9.60
CA ASP A 65 -7.90 -3.62 -9.98
C ASP A 65 -7.54 -4.50 -8.77
N VAL A 66 -7.70 -4.02 -7.53
CA VAL A 66 -7.34 -4.75 -6.31
C VAL A 66 -8.60 -5.10 -5.51
N PRO A 67 -9.11 -6.34 -5.60
CA PRO A 67 -10.22 -6.78 -4.77
C PRO A 67 -9.84 -6.73 -3.29
N VAL A 68 -10.70 -6.16 -2.44
CA VAL A 68 -10.46 -6.17 -0.99
C VAL A 68 -10.42 -7.60 -0.43
N SER A 69 -11.13 -8.53 -1.08
CA SER A 69 -11.06 -9.96 -0.79
C SER A 69 -9.70 -10.60 -1.08
N ALA A 70 -8.83 -9.95 -1.85
CA ALA A 70 -7.46 -10.42 -2.08
C ALA A 70 -6.51 -10.03 -0.93
N LEU A 71 -6.91 -9.10 -0.06
CA LEU A 71 -6.18 -8.78 1.16
C LEU A 71 -6.45 -9.86 2.21
N ASN A 72 -5.37 -10.40 2.78
CA ASN A 72 -5.49 -11.28 3.93
C ASN A 72 -5.93 -10.50 5.18
N GLU A 73 -6.36 -11.21 6.22
CA GLU A 73 -6.89 -10.61 7.44
C GLU A 73 -5.91 -9.63 8.11
N ALA A 74 -4.62 -9.97 8.15
CA ALA A 74 -3.59 -9.08 8.71
C ALA A 74 -3.43 -7.79 7.90
N GLN A 75 -3.51 -7.88 6.57
CA GLN A 75 -3.47 -6.72 5.68
C GLN A 75 -4.71 -5.83 5.88
N LYS A 76 -5.90 -6.43 6.04
CA LYS A 76 -7.12 -5.68 6.35
C LYS A 76 -7.01 -4.95 7.68
N TRP A 77 -6.53 -5.62 8.73
CA TRP A 77 -6.26 -4.97 10.01
C TRP A 77 -5.20 -3.87 9.90
N GLY A 78 -4.18 -4.04 9.05
CA GLY A 78 -3.21 -3.00 8.75
C GLY A 78 -3.85 -1.76 8.12
N VAL A 79 -4.77 -1.94 7.16
CA VAL A 79 -5.56 -0.85 6.58
C VAL A 79 -6.34 -0.11 7.67
N LEU A 80 -7.06 -0.82 8.53
CA LEU A 80 -7.81 -0.22 9.63
C LEU A 80 -6.90 0.52 10.63
N ALA A 81 -5.76 -0.07 10.99
CA ALA A 81 -4.79 0.51 11.92
C ALA A 81 -4.22 1.84 11.41
N THR A 82 -3.92 1.94 10.10
CA THR A 82 -3.45 3.22 9.51
C THR A 82 -4.50 4.33 9.61
N ALA A 83 -5.79 4.02 9.50
CA ALA A 83 -6.84 5.01 9.69
C ALA A 83 -7.00 5.45 11.14
N ILE A 84 -6.83 4.53 12.11
CA ILE A 84 -6.84 4.87 13.53
C ILE A 84 -5.66 5.79 13.85
N ASP A 85 -4.45 5.45 13.40
CA ASP A 85 -3.25 6.27 13.61
C ASP A 85 -3.40 7.66 12.98
N ALA A 86 -3.90 7.75 11.75
CA ALA A 86 -4.05 9.02 11.04
C ALA A 86 -5.15 9.94 11.61
N LYS A 87 -6.15 9.40 12.32
CA LYS A 87 -7.27 10.18 12.89
C LYS A 87 -7.23 10.34 14.40
N GLU A 88 -6.42 9.54 15.08
CA GLU A 88 -6.39 9.44 16.55
C GLU A 88 -7.79 9.18 17.16
N ASP A 89 -8.69 8.53 16.41
CA ASP A 89 -10.08 8.31 16.81
C ASP A 89 -10.60 6.94 16.34
N LEU A 90 -11.05 6.12 17.28
CA LEU A 90 -11.62 4.79 17.02
C LEU A 90 -12.98 4.86 16.31
N LEU A 91 -13.69 5.98 16.37
CA LEU A 91 -14.98 6.15 15.68
C LEU A 91 -14.84 6.11 14.15
N VAL A 92 -13.62 6.25 13.62
CA VAL A 92 -13.33 6.08 12.19
C VAL A 92 -13.74 4.71 11.65
N LEU A 93 -13.70 3.67 12.49
CA LEU A 93 -14.07 2.29 12.15
C LEU A 93 -15.54 2.14 11.73
N LYS A 94 -16.40 3.13 12.04
CA LYS A 94 -17.80 3.12 11.62
C LYS A 94 -17.98 3.36 10.11
N ASP A 95 -16.97 3.90 9.44
CA ASP A 95 -17.01 4.25 8.02
C ASP A 95 -15.82 3.64 7.27
N GLU A 96 -15.85 2.31 7.11
CA GLU A 96 -14.83 1.54 6.39
C GLU A 96 -14.57 2.11 4.98
N LYS A 97 -15.60 2.65 4.31
CA LYS A 97 -15.42 3.25 2.97
C LYS A 97 -14.43 4.42 2.99
N LYS A 98 -14.48 5.29 3.99
CA LYS A 98 -13.51 6.39 4.14
C LYS A 98 -12.13 5.90 4.53
N ILE A 99 -12.04 4.80 5.28
CA ILE A 99 -10.77 4.17 5.62
C ILE A 99 -10.09 3.68 4.34
N TYR A 100 -10.79 2.89 3.54
CA TYR A 100 -10.26 2.37 2.29
C TYR A 100 -9.95 3.49 1.29
N LEU A 101 -10.74 4.57 1.23
CA LEU A 101 -10.39 5.75 0.43
C LEU A 101 -9.06 6.38 0.88
N SER A 102 -8.85 6.53 2.20
CA SER A 102 -7.60 7.07 2.74
C SER A 102 -6.42 6.14 2.41
N ALA A 103 -6.64 4.83 2.48
CA ALA A 103 -5.65 3.82 2.08
C ALA A 103 -5.28 3.94 0.59
N GLU A 104 -6.26 4.21 -0.29
CA GLU A 104 -5.99 4.49 -1.71
C GLU A 104 -5.12 5.73 -1.90
N GLU A 105 -5.36 6.81 -1.15
CA GLU A 105 -4.57 8.02 -1.25
C GLU A 105 -3.13 7.83 -0.75
N TYR A 106 -2.94 7.06 0.32
CA TYR A 106 -1.61 6.66 0.80
C TYR A 106 -0.91 5.77 -0.23
N ALA A 107 -1.62 4.79 -0.80
CA ALA A 107 -1.07 3.90 -1.81
C ALA A 107 -0.62 4.67 -3.06
N GLU A 108 -1.44 5.60 -3.56
CA GLU A 108 -1.10 6.44 -4.72
C GLU A 108 0.19 7.21 -4.52
N GLU A 109 0.39 7.79 -3.33
CA GLU A 109 1.61 8.54 -3.05
C GLU A 109 2.81 7.63 -2.78
N GLY A 110 2.59 6.51 -2.08
CA GLY A 110 3.58 5.47 -1.89
C GLY A 110 4.13 4.95 -3.21
N ILE A 111 3.27 4.77 -4.23
CA ILE A 111 3.69 4.35 -5.58
C ILE A 111 4.63 5.36 -6.21
N LYS A 112 4.34 6.66 -6.10
CA LYS A 112 5.22 7.71 -6.65
C LYS A 112 6.57 7.71 -5.96
N ILE A 113 6.59 7.47 -4.64
CA ILE A 113 7.83 7.34 -3.86
C ILE A 113 8.63 6.12 -4.34
N LEU A 114 7.97 4.95 -4.44
CA LEU A 114 8.58 3.71 -4.96
C LEU A 114 9.20 3.94 -6.33
N LYS A 115 8.44 4.52 -7.26
CA LYS A 115 8.90 4.80 -8.61
C LYS A 115 10.12 5.71 -8.60
N SER A 116 10.08 6.81 -7.85
CA SER A 116 11.22 7.72 -7.73
C SER A 116 12.46 7.03 -7.17
N HIS A 117 12.30 6.15 -6.18
CA HIS A 117 13.43 5.42 -5.58
C HIS A 117 14.00 4.38 -6.54
N ILE A 118 13.15 3.60 -7.22
CA ILE A 118 13.57 2.61 -8.22
C ILE A 118 14.28 3.29 -9.39
N GLU A 119 13.78 4.43 -9.88
CA GLU A 119 14.41 5.21 -10.95
C GLU A 119 15.79 5.76 -10.53
N LYS A 120 15.95 6.18 -9.26
CA LYS A 120 17.22 6.74 -8.75
C LYS A 120 18.26 5.68 -8.39
N GLN A 121 17.83 4.57 -7.79
CA GLN A 121 18.70 3.56 -7.17
C GLN A 121 18.85 2.30 -8.04
N GLY A 122 17.94 2.07 -8.98
CA GLY A 122 17.92 0.88 -9.84
C GLY A 122 18.00 -0.41 -9.03
N LEU A 123 18.94 -1.29 -9.40
CA LEU A 123 19.18 -2.58 -8.75
C LEU A 123 19.60 -2.49 -7.28
N ASN A 124 20.02 -1.32 -6.80
CA ASN A 124 20.41 -1.13 -5.39
C ASN A 124 19.23 -0.76 -4.48
N TYR A 125 18.04 -0.49 -5.04
CA TYR A 125 16.87 -0.15 -4.25
C TYR A 125 16.53 -1.15 -3.13
N PRO A 126 16.58 -2.49 -3.34
CA PRO A 126 16.36 -3.45 -2.25
C PRO A 126 17.22 -3.20 -1.01
N LYS A 127 18.51 -2.86 -1.20
CA LYS A 127 19.43 -2.61 -0.09
C LYS A 127 19.08 -1.33 0.68
N TYR A 128 18.66 -0.30 -0.04
CA TYR A 128 18.23 0.96 0.57
C TYR A 128 16.93 0.74 1.35
N LEU A 129 15.98 0.02 0.77
CA LEU A 129 14.72 -0.31 1.43
C LEU A 129 14.95 -1.18 2.66
N GLU A 130 15.83 -2.18 2.60
CA GLU A 130 16.19 -3.00 3.75
C GLU A 130 16.80 -2.16 4.87
N ALA A 131 17.71 -1.22 4.56
CA ALA A 131 18.28 -0.31 5.54
C ALA A 131 17.20 0.56 6.20
N GLU A 132 16.30 1.14 5.40
CA GLU A 132 15.19 1.96 5.90
C GLU A 132 14.22 1.14 6.79
N LEU A 133 13.92 -0.10 6.41
CA LEU A 133 13.07 -0.99 7.21
C LEU A 133 13.74 -1.42 8.52
N ARG A 134 15.06 -1.64 8.52
CA ARG A 134 15.82 -1.93 9.75
C ARG A 134 15.82 -0.76 10.73
N GLU A 135 15.97 0.46 10.23
CA GLU A 135 15.83 1.67 11.05
C GLU A 135 14.43 1.78 11.66
N LEU A 136 13.39 1.37 10.93
CA LEU A 136 12.00 1.42 11.38
C LEU A 136 11.65 0.39 12.45
N ILE A 137 12.22 -0.81 12.38
CA ILE A 137 11.95 -1.89 13.32
C ILE A 137 12.76 -1.72 14.62
N GLY A 138 13.67 -0.75 14.65
CA GLY A 138 14.45 -0.42 15.83
C GLY A 138 15.43 -1.54 16.19
N ASP A 139 16.38 -1.82 15.28
CA ASP A 139 17.68 -2.31 15.74
C ASP A 139 18.37 -1.15 16.50
N GLU A 140 17.90 -0.89 17.72
CA GLU A 140 18.73 -0.38 18.81
C GLU A 140 19.78 -1.48 19.07
N SER A 141 20.90 -1.40 18.36
CA SER A 141 22.13 -2.11 18.73
C SER A 141 22.87 -1.33 19.80
#